data_AF-A0A2V0P6A3-F1
#
_entry.id   AF-A0A2V0P6A3-F1
#
_cell.length_a   1.000
_cell.length_b   1.000
_cell.length_c   1.000
_cell.angle_alpha   90.00
_cell.angle_beta   90.00
_cell.angle_gamma   90.00
#
_symmetry.space_group_name_H-M   'P 1'
#
loop_
_entity.id
_entity.type
_entity.pdbx_description
1 polymer ?
#
loop_
_entity_poly.entity_id
_entity_poly.type
_entity_poly.pdbx_seq_one_letter_code
_entity_poly.pdbx_strand_id
1 'polypeptide(L)'
;MNFAARDEEVNYFPSRFDPVRHAAPHPIVTEPLSGRRERAVIAKENNFKQPGERFRAWPRDRQDRFIARMADILADRRCTSEIRRIWIGYWSQADAGLGQRIAAKLQAAGAM
;
A
#
# COMPACT_ATOMS: atom_id res chain seq x y z
N MET A 1 -14.35 23.55 18.40
CA MET A 1 -14.27 24.00 19.81
C MET A 1 -14.41 22.78 20.71
N ASN A 2 -13.76 22.77 21.88
CA ASN A 2 -13.99 21.72 22.88
C ASN A 2 -15.27 22.05 23.65
N PHE A 3 -16.25 21.16 23.62
CA PHE A 3 -17.58 21.37 24.21
C PHE A 3 -17.69 20.85 25.65
N ALA A 4 -16.69 20.08 26.11
CA ALA A 4 -16.61 19.64 27.49
C ALA A 4 -15.88 20.72 28.31
N ALA A 5 -16.63 21.42 29.16
CA ALA A 5 -16.07 22.35 30.14
C ALA A 5 -15.52 21.54 31.33
N ARG A 6 -14.25 21.79 31.68
CA ARG A 6 -13.63 21.33 32.92
C ARG A 6 -13.26 22.58 33.70
N ASP A 7 -13.80 22.70 34.91
CA ASP A 7 -13.61 23.87 35.77
C ASP A 7 -12.50 23.63 36.81
N GLU A 8 -11.86 22.46 36.81
CA GLU A 8 -10.76 22.15 37.72
C GLU A 8 -9.45 22.87 37.32
N GLU A 9 -8.74 23.42 38.31
CA GLU A 9 -7.46 24.11 38.08
C GLU A 9 -6.28 23.15 37.81
N VAL A 10 -6.39 21.91 38.28
CA VAL A 10 -5.34 20.89 38.13
C VAL A 10 -5.53 20.14 36.82
N ASN A 11 -4.65 20.40 35.86
CA ASN A 11 -4.64 19.76 34.54
C ASN A 11 -3.46 18.79 34.32
N TYR A 12 -2.79 18.38 35.39
CA TYR A 12 -1.64 17.47 35.38
C TYR A 12 -1.83 16.31 36.35
N PHE A 13 -1.15 15.19 36.06
CA PHE A 13 -1.14 13.99 36.90
C PHE A 13 0.29 13.43 37.00
N PRO A 14 0.76 12.94 38.17
CA PRO A 14 0.05 12.89 39.45
C PRO A 14 0.00 14.24 40.18
N SER A 15 -1.03 14.48 41.00
CA SER A 15 -1.20 15.68 41.83
C SER A 15 -1.57 15.33 43.27
N ARG A 16 -1.12 16.17 44.22
CA ARG A 16 -1.54 16.09 45.63
C ARG A 16 -2.92 16.72 45.88
N PHE A 17 -3.36 17.60 44.97
CA PHE A 17 -4.60 18.36 45.09
C PHE A 17 -5.78 17.72 44.33
N ASP A 18 -5.49 16.84 43.36
CA ASP A 18 -6.51 16.08 42.62
C ASP A 18 -6.54 14.61 43.09
N PRO A 19 -7.69 14.08 43.55
CA PRO A 19 -7.83 12.69 43.99
C PRO A 19 -7.88 11.67 42.84
N VAL A 20 -7.84 12.05 41.57
CA VAL A 20 -7.78 11.12 40.43
C VAL A 20 -6.63 10.12 40.59
N ARG A 21 -6.85 8.86 40.17
CA ARG A 21 -5.88 7.76 40.25
C ARG A 21 -5.80 7.03 38.90
N HIS A 22 -4.69 6.32 38.68
CA HIS A 22 -4.61 5.39 37.55
C HIS A 22 -5.73 4.34 37.63
N ALA A 23 -6.33 4.01 36.49
CA ALA A 23 -7.24 2.88 36.38
C ALA A 23 -6.50 1.55 36.68
N ALA A 24 -7.25 0.51 37.02
CA ALA A 24 -6.69 -0.83 37.18
C ALA A 24 -5.96 -1.27 35.88
N PRO A 25 -4.79 -1.92 35.98
CA PRO A 25 -4.11 -2.49 34.82
C PRO A 25 -5.02 -3.46 34.08
N HIS A 26 -5.07 -3.34 32.76
CA HIS A 26 -5.69 -4.32 31.86
C HIS A 26 -4.57 -5.09 31.15
N PRO A 27 -4.79 -6.35 30.74
CA PRO A 27 -3.75 -7.13 30.06
C PRO A 27 -3.25 -6.41 28.81
N ILE A 28 -1.97 -6.04 28.81
CA ILE A 28 -1.26 -5.56 27.64
C ILE A 28 -0.45 -6.74 27.12
N VAL A 29 -0.61 -7.07 25.84
CA VAL A 29 0.16 -8.15 25.22
C VAL A 29 1.64 -7.76 25.20
N THR A 30 2.47 -8.47 25.96
CA THR A 30 3.93 -8.30 25.99
C THR A 30 4.57 -9.42 25.19
N GLU A 31 4.61 -9.26 23.87
CA GLU A 31 5.37 -10.18 23.01
C GLU A 31 6.89 -9.91 23.14
N PRO A 32 7.74 -10.95 23.22
CA PRO A 32 9.18 -10.79 23.14
C PRO A 32 9.60 -10.10 21.84
N LEU A 33 10.32 -8.98 21.95
CA LEU A 33 10.88 -8.28 20.80
C LEU A 33 12.30 -8.79 20.50
N SER A 34 12.61 -8.90 19.22
CA SER A 34 13.95 -9.25 18.74
C SER A 34 14.37 -8.34 17.59
N GLY A 35 15.67 -8.26 17.33
CA GLY A 35 16.24 -7.41 16.28
C GLY A 35 16.72 -6.04 16.78
N ARG A 36 16.95 -5.13 15.83
CA ARG A 36 17.45 -3.77 16.09
C ARG A 36 16.42 -2.75 15.61
N ARG A 37 16.31 -1.63 16.31
CA ARG A 37 15.53 -0.47 15.83
C ARG A 37 16.26 0.16 14.65
N GLU A 38 15.68 0.04 13.46
CA GLU A 38 16.24 0.57 12.22
C GLU A 38 15.15 1.01 11.23
N ARG A 39 15.57 1.67 10.14
CA ARG A 39 14.72 1.96 8.98
C ARG A 39 15.13 1.01 7.86
N ALA A 40 14.40 -0.09 7.69
CA ALA A 40 14.68 -1.10 6.69
C ALA A 40 13.38 -1.60 6.02
N VAL A 41 13.50 -2.09 4.79
CA VAL A 41 12.42 -2.82 4.11
C VAL A 41 12.33 -4.23 4.69
N ILE A 42 11.14 -4.82 4.70
CA ILE A 42 10.93 -6.18 5.17
C ILE A 42 11.67 -7.19 4.29
N ALA A 43 12.24 -8.25 4.88
CA ALA A 43 13.02 -9.24 4.13
C ALA A 43 12.20 -10.06 3.10
N LYS A 44 10.91 -10.29 3.38
CA LYS A 44 10.02 -11.10 2.54
C LYS A 44 9.02 -10.21 1.80
N GLU A 45 9.49 -9.46 0.80
CA GLU A 45 8.64 -8.52 0.07
C GLU A 45 7.56 -9.20 -0.78
N ASN A 46 7.95 -10.19 -1.61
CA ASN A 46 7.02 -10.96 -2.46
C ASN A 46 6.01 -10.10 -3.25
N ASN A 47 6.50 -9.00 -3.84
CA ASN A 47 5.67 -7.94 -4.42
C ASN A 47 4.77 -8.38 -5.59
N PHE A 48 5.08 -9.49 -6.27
CA PHE A 48 4.46 -9.84 -7.56
C PHE A 48 3.58 -11.10 -7.56
N LYS A 49 3.73 -11.98 -6.56
CA LYS A 49 2.99 -13.26 -6.52
C LYS A 49 1.48 -13.06 -6.42
N GLN A 50 1.02 -12.33 -5.41
CA GLN A 50 -0.41 -12.12 -5.18
C GLN A 50 -1.08 -11.31 -6.31
N PRO A 51 -0.48 -10.24 -6.86
CA PRO A 51 -1.02 -9.58 -8.05
C PRO A 51 -1.15 -10.50 -9.26
N GLY A 52 -0.15 -11.36 -9.51
CA GLY A 52 -0.21 -12.36 -10.57
C GLY A 52 -1.33 -13.37 -10.39
N GLU A 53 -1.46 -13.93 -9.18
CA GLU A 53 -2.54 -14.86 -8.83
C GLU A 53 -3.91 -14.21 -9.01
N ARG A 54 -4.05 -12.95 -8.57
CA ARG A 54 -5.27 -12.17 -8.74
C ARG A 54 -5.64 -11.99 -10.22
N PHE A 55 -4.67 -11.65 -11.07
CA PHE A 55 -4.91 -11.48 -12.50
C PHE A 55 -5.35 -12.80 -13.14
N ARG A 56 -4.64 -13.91 -12.85
CA ARG A 56 -4.95 -15.24 -13.37
C ARG A 56 -6.33 -15.76 -12.93
N ALA A 57 -6.80 -15.37 -11.75
CA ALA A 57 -8.11 -15.76 -11.23
C ALA A 57 -9.29 -15.03 -11.91
N TRP A 58 -9.04 -14.00 -12.72
CA TRP A 58 -10.12 -13.28 -13.40
C TRP A 58 -10.61 -14.02 -14.67
N PRO A 59 -11.91 -13.93 -14.97
CA PRO A 59 -12.43 -14.26 -16.30
C PRO A 59 -11.74 -13.44 -17.40
N ARG A 60 -11.68 -13.99 -18.62
CA ARG A 60 -10.93 -13.39 -19.75
C ARG A 60 -11.43 -11.99 -20.12
N ASP A 61 -12.75 -11.77 -20.14
CA ASP A 61 -13.33 -10.45 -20.40
C ASP A 61 -12.85 -9.40 -19.38
N ARG A 62 -12.69 -9.77 -18.11
CA ARG A 62 -12.17 -8.88 -17.07
C ARG A 62 -10.68 -8.64 -17.24
N GLN A 63 -9.89 -9.65 -17.57
CA GLN A 63 -8.46 -9.49 -17.88
C GLN A 63 -8.26 -8.51 -19.04
N ASP A 64 -9.06 -8.65 -20.10
CA ASP A 64 -8.97 -7.83 -21.30
C ASP A 64 -9.35 -6.37 -21.02
N ARG A 65 -10.42 -6.14 -20.24
CA ARG A 65 -10.79 -4.80 -19.77
C ARG A 65 -9.69 -4.16 -18.91
N PHE A 66 -9.06 -4.93 -18.03
CA PHE A 66 -7.96 -4.42 -17.20
C PHE A 66 -6.76 -4.04 -18.06
N ILE A 67 -6.34 -4.91 -18.98
CA ILE A 67 -5.23 -4.67 -19.91
C ILE A 67 -5.48 -3.41 -20.75
N ALA A 68 -6.69 -3.26 -21.31
CA ALA A 68 -7.05 -2.08 -22.09
C ALA A 68 -6.93 -0.80 -21.25
N ARG A 69 -7.55 -0.78 -20.07
CA ARG A 69 -7.50 0.39 -19.17
C ARG A 69 -6.09 0.77 -18.77
N MET A 70 -5.24 -0.20 -18.43
CA MET A 70 -3.85 0.10 -18.03
C MET A 70 -3.00 0.59 -19.20
N ALA A 71 -3.21 0.04 -20.40
CA ALA A 71 -2.54 0.53 -21.60
C ALA A 71 -2.96 1.98 -21.92
N ASP A 72 -4.26 2.30 -21.83
CA ASP A 72 -4.75 3.65 -22.08
C ASP A 72 -4.17 4.67 -21.09
N ILE A 73 -4.08 4.32 -19.81
CA ILE A 73 -3.47 5.17 -18.77
C ILE A 73 -1.99 5.39 -19.06
N LEU A 74 -1.26 4.34 -19.44
CA LEU A 74 0.17 4.46 -19.73
C LEU A 74 0.47 5.16 -21.06
N ALA A 75 -0.48 5.18 -21.99
CA ALA A 75 -0.36 5.89 -23.26
C ALA A 75 -0.44 7.42 -23.11
N ASP A 76 -0.80 7.93 -21.93
CA ASP A 76 -0.80 9.38 -21.66
C ASP A 76 0.55 10.01 -22.01
N ARG A 77 0.52 11.17 -22.67
CA ARG A 77 1.71 11.90 -23.13
C ARG A 77 2.61 12.36 -21.99
N ARG A 78 2.05 12.52 -20.78
CA ARG A 78 2.79 12.89 -19.56
C ARG A 78 3.54 11.70 -18.96
N CYS A 79 3.16 10.47 -19.34
CA CYS A 79 3.86 9.27 -18.90
C CYS A 79 5.14 9.10 -19.72
N THR A 80 6.31 9.16 -19.06
CA THR A 80 7.59 9.01 -19.74
C THR A 80 7.82 7.56 -20.20
N SER A 81 8.66 7.37 -21.21
CA SER A 81 9.04 6.03 -21.68
C SER A 81 9.68 5.18 -20.57
N GLU A 82 10.42 5.81 -19.67
CA GLU A 82 10.99 5.15 -18.48
C GLU A 82 9.90 4.61 -17.55
N ILE A 83 8.92 5.43 -17.19
CA ILE A 83 7.80 5.00 -16.32
C ILE A 83 7.04 3.85 -16.98
N ARG A 84 6.78 3.91 -18.29
CA ARG A 84 6.13 2.83 -19.04
C ARG A 84 6.94 1.52 -18.94
N ARG A 85 8.25 1.58 -19.14
CA ARG A 85 9.14 0.40 -19.04
C ARG A 85 9.14 -0.20 -17.65
N ILE A 86 9.18 0.62 -16.60
CA ILE A 86 9.13 0.16 -15.21
C ILE A 86 7.82 -0.60 -14.94
N TRP A 87 6.68 -0.01 -15.31
CA TRP A 87 5.37 -0.64 -15.09
C TRP A 87 5.19 -1.93 -15.89
N ILE A 88 5.60 -1.95 -17.16
CA ILE A 88 5.62 -3.18 -17.97
C ILE A 88 6.50 -4.24 -17.29
N GLY A 89 7.66 -3.85 -16.74
CA GLY A 89 8.55 -4.73 -15.99
C GLY A 89 7.87 -5.34 -14.77
N TYR A 90 7.20 -4.54 -13.94
CA TYR A 90 6.47 -5.02 -12.77
C TYR A 90 5.32 -5.96 -13.11
N TRP A 91 4.51 -5.63 -14.14
CA TRP A 91 3.44 -6.53 -14.56
C TRP A 91 3.96 -7.80 -15.21
N SER A 92 5.10 -7.76 -15.91
CA SER A 92 5.75 -8.97 -16.44
C SER A 92 6.25 -9.89 -15.34
N GLN A 93 6.71 -9.32 -14.21
CA GLN A 93 7.07 -10.09 -13.02
C GLN A 93 5.85 -10.71 -12.33
N ALA A 94 4.68 -10.06 -12.37
CA ALA A 94 3.43 -10.62 -11.83
C ALA A 94 2.86 -11.71 -12.74
N ASP A 95 2.82 -11.48 -14.05
CA ASP A 95 2.35 -12.41 -15.06
C ASP A 95 2.92 -12.05 -16.45
N ALA A 96 3.63 -12.98 -17.09
CA ALA A 96 4.28 -12.73 -18.38
C ALA A 96 3.26 -12.35 -19.48
N GLY A 97 2.08 -12.98 -19.49
CA GLY A 97 1.04 -12.69 -20.46
C GLY A 97 0.42 -11.30 -20.26
N LEU A 98 0.26 -10.86 -19.00
CA LEU A 98 -0.18 -9.50 -18.69
C LEU A 98 0.79 -8.45 -19.24
N GLY A 99 2.08 -8.58 -18.91
CA GLY A 99 3.11 -7.65 -19.35
C GLY A 99 3.21 -7.54 -20.88
N GLN A 100 3.25 -8.70 -21.57
CA GLN A 100 3.29 -8.77 -23.02
C GLN A 100 2.09 -8.09 -23.70
N ARG A 101 0.87 -8.33 -23.19
CA ARG A 101 -0.36 -7.79 -23.80
C ARG A 101 -0.48 -6.27 -23.61
N ILE A 102 0.00 -5.74 -22.48
CA ILE A 102 0.05 -4.28 -22.26
C ILE A 102 1.11 -3.65 -23.17
N ALA A 103 2.31 -4.24 -23.24
CA ALA A 103 3.39 -3.74 -24.10
C ALA A 103 2.98 -3.70 -25.58
N ALA A 104 2.31 -4.76 -26.07
CA ALA A 104 1.80 -4.81 -27.43
C ALA A 104 0.79 -3.69 -27.74
N LYS A 105 -0.10 -3.37 -26.79
CA LYS A 105 -1.04 -2.25 -26.95
C LYS A 105 -0.34 -0.89 -26.99
N LEU A 106 0.65 -0.68 -26.13
CA LEU A 106 1.42 0.57 -26.11
C LEU A 106 2.25 0.73 -27.39
N GLN A 107 2.81 -0.35 -27.92
CA GLN A 107 3.52 -0.33 -29.20
C GLN A 107 2.57 0.01 -30.37
N ALA A 108 1.38 -0.59 -30.40
CA ALA A 108 0.36 -0.27 -31.40
C ALA A 108 -0.11 1.20 -31.31
N ALA A 109 -0.10 1.79 -30.12
CA ALA A 109 -0.44 3.19 -29.88
C ALA A 109 0.73 4.18 -30.13
N GLY A 110 1.92 3.70 -30.53
CA GLY A 110 3.11 4.55 -30.69
C GLY A 110 3.64 5.14 -29.38
N ALA A 111 3.33 4.49 -28.25
CA ALA A 111 3.66 4.94 -26.89
C ALA A 111 4.78 4.11 -26.24
N MET A 112 5.48 3.25 -26.98
CA MET A 112 6.63 2.46 -26.48
C MET A 112 7.97 3.18 -26.68
#